data_AF-A0A1S4D834-F1
#
_entry.id   AF-A0A1S4D834-F1
#
_cell.length_a   1.000
_cell.length_b   1.000
_cell.length_c   1.000
_cell.angle_alpha   90.00
_cell.angle_beta   90.00
_cell.angle_gamma   90.00
#
_symmetry.space_group_name_H-M   'P 1'
#
loop_
_entity.id
_entity.type
_entity.pdbx_description
1 polymer ?
#
loop_
_entity_poly.entity_id
_entity_poly.type
_entity_poly.pdbx_seq_one_letter_code
_entity_poly.pdbx_strand_id
1 'polypeptide(L)'
;MVAALHLLRYLKGTLDFGLFYSNNLDFSVKAYTDSDWASFPDTRKSVSDYCIFLRDSLVGWKSKKHHVVSLSSAKAEYRVVRHVVVELVWLSQLLHDLTVPVSVFCNNMAALHIAKNSVFHERTKHIEVDCHFIRNKLAEWFL
;
A
#
# COMPACT_ATOMS: atom_id res chain seq x y z
N MET A 1 22.93 7.74 -17.68
CA MET A 1 24.00 6.83 -17.17
C MET A 1 24.18 6.86 -15.66
N VAL A 2 24.03 8.01 -14.98
CA VAL A 2 24.22 8.14 -13.51
C VAL A 2 23.34 7.17 -12.70
N ALA A 3 22.04 7.04 -13.04
CA ALA A 3 21.13 6.13 -12.33
C ALA A 3 21.54 4.65 -12.43
N ALA A 4 22.02 4.21 -13.60
CA ALA A 4 22.49 2.84 -13.80
C ALA A 4 23.77 2.56 -13.00
N LEU A 5 24.71 3.51 -12.98
CA LEU A 5 25.92 3.39 -12.17
C LEU A 5 25.62 3.40 -10.67
N HIS A 6 24.64 4.22 -10.24
CA HIS A 6 24.17 4.23 -8.85
C HIS A 6 23.59 2.87 -8.46
N LEU A 7 22.74 2.28 -9.31
CA LEU A 7 22.19 0.94 -9.11
C LEU A 7 23.29 -0.12 -8.99
N LEU A 8 24.28 -0.13 -9.89
CA LEU A 8 25.38 -1.10 -9.84
C LEU A 8 26.23 -0.95 -8.56
N ARG A 9 26.48 0.29 -8.12
CA ARG A 9 27.19 0.56 -6.85
C ARG A 9 26.39 0.10 -5.64
N TYR A 10 25.08 0.35 -5.63
CA TYR A 10 24.18 -0.12 -4.59
C TYR A 10 24.22 -1.65 -4.51
N LEU A 11 23.96 -2.34 -5.63
CA LEU A 11 23.99 -3.81 -5.70
C LEU A 11 25.33 -4.40 -5.23
N LYS A 12 26.45 -3.79 -5.63
CA LYS A 12 27.79 -4.22 -5.18
C LYS A 12 28.01 -3.99 -3.68
N GLY A 13 27.46 -2.92 -3.11
CA GLY A 13 27.60 -2.58 -1.69
C GLY A 13 26.65 -3.34 -0.77
N THR A 14 25.57 -3.91 -1.31
CA THR A 14 24.53 -4.62 -0.55
C THR A 14 24.45 -6.09 -0.89
N LEU A 15 25.57 -6.72 -1.29
CA LEU A 15 25.60 -8.15 -1.63
C LEU A 15 25.18 -9.04 -0.45
N ASP A 16 25.52 -8.62 0.77
CA ASP A 16 25.21 -9.34 2.00
C ASP A 16 23.85 -8.97 2.60
N PHE A 17 23.09 -8.11 1.92
CA PHE A 17 21.78 -7.69 2.40
C PHE A 17 20.74 -8.74 2.01
N GLY A 18 19.92 -9.14 2.98
CA GLY A 18 18.84 -10.08 2.78
C GLY A 18 17.58 -9.64 3.49
N LEU A 19 16.47 -10.28 3.14
CA LEU A 19 15.23 -10.14 3.91
C LEU A 19 15.27 -11.07 5.11
N PHE A 20 14.94 -10.54 6.29
CA PHE A 20 14.81 -11.32 7.51
C PHE A 20 13.36 -11.81 7.64
N TYR A 21 13.21 -13.14 7.77
CA TYR A 21 11.92 -13.77 8.04
C TYR A 21 11.91 -14.31 9.47
N SER A 22 11.11 -13.66 10.32
CA SER A 22 10.99 -14.01 11.75
C SER A 22 10.05 -15.20 11.97
N ASN A 23 10.39 -16.07 12.93
CA ASN A 23 9.54 -17.20 13.31
C ASN A 23 8.46 -16.86 14.36
N ASN A 24 8.31 -15.58 14.72
CA ASN A 24 7.37 -15.09 15.74
C ASN A 24 5.96 -15.67 15.56
N LEU A 25 5.28 -16.09 16.62
CA LEU A 25 3.97 -16.77 16.56
C LEU A 25 2.79 -15.82 16.24
N ASP A 26 2.99 -14.51 16.31
CA ASP A 26 1.98 -13.55 15.84
C ASP A 26 1.74 -13.74 14.34
N PHE A 27 0.52 -13.57 13.84
CA PHE A 27 0.22 -13.63 12.40
C PHE A 27 -0.48 -12.33 11.94
N SER A 28 -0.26 -11.25 12.69
CA SER A 28 -0.68 -9.92 12.29
C SER A 28 -0.10 -9.54 10.94
N VAL A 29 -0.95 -9.00 10.07
CA VAL A 29 -0.58 -8.44 8.79
C VAL A 29 -0.54 -6.92 8.93
N LYS A 30 0.58 -6.29 8.59
CA LYS A 30 0.75 -4.84 8.63
C LYS A 30 1.00 -4.34 7.22
N ALA A 31 0.26 -3.33 6.80
CA ALA A 31 0.50 -2.67 5.52
C ALA A 31 0.87 -1.20 5.69
N TYR A 32 1.87 -0.78 4.92
CA TYR A 32 2.28 0.60 4.78
C TYR A 32 2.18 1.01 3.32
N THR A 33 1.82 2.26 3.09
CA THR A 33 1.64 2.81 1.75
C THR A 33 2.25 4.19 1.70
N ASP A 34 2.87 4.52 0.59
CA ASP A 34 3.37 5.85 0.32
C ASP A 34 3.00 6.26 -1.12
N SER A 35 2.96 7.58 -1.35
CA SER A 35 2.67 8.11 -2.66
C SER A 35 3.39 9.43 -2.91
N ASP A 36 4.26 9.41 -3.91
CA ASP A 36 4.93 10.59 -4.41
C ASP A 36 4.05 11.28 -5.46
N TRP A 37 3.41 12.38 -5.06
CA TRP A 37 2.54 13.13 -5.97
C TRP A 37 3.34 13.94 -7.00
N ALA A 38 2.94 13.82 -8.28
CA ALA A 38 3.51 14.58 -9.40
C ALA A 38 5.05 14.50 -9.53
N SER A 39 5.66 13.44 -8.99
CA SER A 39 7.11 13.27 -8.89
C SER A 39 7.80 13.00 -10.23
N PHE A 40 7.10 12.43 -11.21
CA PHE A 40 7.68 12.20 -12.53
C PHE A 40 7.70 13.50 -13.36
N PRO A 41 8.87 14.06 -13.71
CA PRO A 41 8.97 15.41 -14.30
C PRO A 41 8.21 15.59 -15.62
N ASP A 42 8.31 14.61 -16.54
CA ASP A 42 7.77 14.79 -17.91
C ASP A 42 6.26 14.58 -18.00
N THR A 43 5.69 13.77 -17.11
CA THR A 43 4.27 13.36 -17.18
C THR A 43 3.46 13.81 -15.98
N ARG A 44 4.12 14.32 -14.92
CA ARG A 44 3.52 14.67 -13.63
C ARG A 44 2.65 13.57 -13.04
N LYS A 45 2.93 12.31 -13.40
CA LYS A 45 2.25 11.14 -12.85
C LYS A 45 2.84 10.82 -11.48
N SER A 46 1.97 10.51 -10.53
CA SER A 46 2.39 10.05 -9.22
C SER A 46 3.08 8.69 -9.31
N VAL A 47 4.03 8.46 -8.41
CA VAL A 47 4.57 7.13 -8.12
C VAL A 47 3.98 6.68 -6.79
N SER A 48 3.66 5.41 -6.69
CA SER A 48 3.05 4.87 -5.49
C SER A 48 3.61 3.54 -5.14
N ASP A 49 3.73 3.32 -3.85
CA ASP A 49 4.40 2.18 -3.30
C ASP A 49 3.71 1.71 -2.04
N TYR A 50 3.90 0.43 -1.78
CA TYR A 50 3.43 -0.19 -0.57
C TYR A 50 4.31 -1.37 -0.20
N CYS A 51 4.24 -1.72 1.09
CA CYS A 51 4.81 -2.92 1.64
C CYS A 51 3.81 -3.56 2.61
N ILE A 52 3.73 -4.88 2.53
CA ILE A 52 2.89 -5.74 3.35
C ILE A 52 3.81 -6.67 4.10
N PHE A 53 3.67 -6.65 5.42
CA PHE A 53 4.40 -7.48 6.35
C PHE A 53 3.43 -8.51 6.94
N LEU A 54 3.89 -9.75 7.00
CA LEU A 54 3.32 -10.76 7.89
C LEU A 54 4.28 -10.86 9.07
N ARG A 55 3.82 -10.53 10.28
CA ARG A 55 4.67 -10.26 11.45
C ARG A 55 5.58 -9.05 11.21
N ASP A 56 6.88 -9.31 11.27
CA ASP A 56 7.97 -8.39 10.97
C ASP A 56 8.67 -8.76 9.65
N SER A 57 8.07 -9.70 8.88
CA SER A 57 8.66 -10.21 7.65
C SER A 57 7.96 -9.61 6.43
N LEU A 58 8.73 -9.04 5.51
CA LEU A 58 8.21 -8.48 4.27
C LEU A 58 7.74 -9.60 3.33
N VAL A 59 6.44 -9.67 3.07
CA VAL A 59 5.83 -10.71 2.21
C VAL A 59 5.34 -10.18 0.88
N GLY A 60 5.12 -8.87 0.76
CA GLY A 60 4.73 -8.24 -0.50
C GLY A 60 5.15 -6.78 -0.55
N TRP A 61 5.63 -6.34 -1.69
CA TRP A 61 5.90 -4.93 -1.95
C TRP A 61 5.70 -4.62 -3.42
N LYS A 62 5.45 -3.34 -3.70
CA LYS A 62 5.35 -2.85 -5.08
C LYS A 62 5.67 -1.38 -5.09
N SER A 63 6.33 -0.92 -6.15
CA SER A 63 6.41 0.48 -6.51
C SER A 63 5.99 0.62 -7.97
N LYS A 64 5.01 1.47 -8.24
CA LYS A 64 4.42 1.63 -9.57
C LYS A 64 4.06 3.08 -9.86
N LYS A 65 4.47 3.55 -11.05
CA LYS A 65 3.99 4.81 -11.63
C LYS A 65 2.52 4.67 -12.04
N HIS A 66 1.68 5.61 -11.62
CA HIS A 66 0.27 5.65 -12.02
C HIS A 66 0.13 5.84 -13.52
N HIS A 67 -0.88 5.21 -14.13
CA HIS A 67 -1.19 5.43 -15.54
C HIS A 67 -1.80 6.82 -15.79
N VAL A 68 -2.54 7.34 -14.81
CA VAL A 68 -3.29 8.59 -14.88
C VAL A 68 -2.74 9.59 -13.86
N VAL A 69 -2.67 10.86 -14.24
CA VAL A 69 -2.26 11.95 -13.34
C VAL A 69 -3.26 12.09 -12.18
N SER A 70 -2.75 12.31 -10.97
CA SER A 70 -3.57 12.64 -9.80
C SER A 70 -3.61 14.16 -9.65
N LEU A 71 -4.81 14.71 -9.47
CA LEU A 71 -5.03 16.16 -9.35
C LEU A 71 -4.74 16.70 -7.94
N SER A 72 -4.48 15.81 -6.97
CA SER A 72 -4.07 16.15 -5.60
C SER A 72 -3.26 15.01 -4.99
N SER A 73 -2.47 15.31 -3.96
CA SER A 73 -1.76 14.32 -3.15
C SER A 73 -2.73 13.33 -2.51
N ALA A 74 -3.80 13.82 -1.89
CA ALA A 74 -4.85 12.99 -1.29
C ALA A 74 -5.45 11.99 -2.30
N LYS A 75 -5.65 12.39 -3.57
CA LYS A 75 -6.13 11.48 -4.62
C LYS A 75 -5.08 10.45 -5.03
N ALA A 76 -3.80 10.79 -4.97
CA ALA A 76 -2.72 9.85 -5.22
C ALA A 76 -2.64 8.80 -4.10
N GLU A 77 -2.58 9.24 -2.84
CA GLU A 77 -2.58 8.39 -1.65
C GLU A 77 -3.76 7.44 -1.66
N TYR A 78 -4.95 7.98 -1.95
CA TYR A 78 -6.19 7.22 -2.01
C TYR A 78 -6.13 6.04 -2.99
N ARG A 79 -5.55 6.27 -4.17
CA ARG A 79 -5.37 5.21 -5.17
C ARG A 79 -4.42 4.12 -4.68
N VAL A 80 -3.39 4.48 -3.90
CA VAL A 80 -2.46 3.49 -3.33
C VAL A 80 -3.17 2.62 -2.31
N VAL A 81 -3.91 3.24 -1.40
CA VAL A 81 -4.69 2.55 -0.36
C VAL A 81 -5.64 1.55 -1.01
N ARG A 82 -6.34 1.94 -2.07
CA ARG A 82 -7.22 1.03 -2.82
C ARG A 82 -6.47 -0.21 -3.30
N HIS A 83 -5.30 -0.03 -3.92
CA HIS A 83 -4.50 -1.16 -4.40
C HIS A 83 -4.08 -2.07 -3.27
N VAL A 84 -3.63 -1.50 -2.15
CA VAL A 84 -3.21 -2.30 -0.98
C VAL A 84 -4.36 -3.05 -0.34
N VAL A 85 -5.53 -2.45 -0.20
CA VAL A 85 -6.71 -3.13 0.35
C VAL A 85 -7.07 -4.34 -0.51
N VAL A 86 -7.00 -4.24 -1.84
CA VAL A 86 -7.26 -5.39 -2.73
C VAL A 86 -6.24 -6.51 -2.50
N GLU A 87 -4.95 -6.17 -2.39
CA GLU A 87 -3.88 -7.15 -2.13
C GLU A 87 -4.04 -7.79 -0.74
N LEU A 88 -4.46 -7.02 0.27
CA LEU A 88 -4.74 -7.52 1.62
C LEU A 88 -5.95 -8.44 1.67
N VAL A 89 -7.02 -8.15 0.92
CA VAL A 89 -8.19 -9.04 0.79
C VAL A 89 -7.76 -10.38 0.18
N TRP A 90 -6.99 -10.32 -0.90
CA TRP A 90 -6.46 -11.53 -1.55
C TRP A 90 -5.56 -12.33 -0.61
N LEU A 91 -4.64 -11.66 0.10
CA LEU A 91 -3.74 -12.30 1.07
C LEU A 91 -4.51 -12.91 2.25
N SER A 92 -5.53 -12.22 2.75
CA SER A 92 -6.39 -12.71 3.83
C SER A 92 -7.14 -13.97 3.43
N GLN A 93 -7.67 -14.04 2.21
CA GLN A 93 -8.32 -15.25 1.69
C GLN A 93 -7.32 -16.39 1.53
N LEU A 94 -6.14 -16.12 0.97
CA LEU A 94 -5.08 -17.11 0.84
C LEU A 94 -4.67 -17.69 2.20
N LEU A 95 -4.48 -16.84 3.21
CA LEU A 95 -4.08 -17.28 4.55
C LEU A 95 -5.21 -18.03 5.28
N HIS A 96 -6.47 -17.64 5.06
CA HIS A 96 -7.63 -18.37 5.54
C HIS A 96 -7.70 -19.78 4.93
N ASP A 97 -7.48 -19.92 3.63
CA ASP A 97 -7.43 -21.23 2.95
C ASP A 97 -6.29 -22.11 3.45
N LEU A 98 -5.21 -21.49 3.94
CA LEU A 98 -4.08 -22.15 4.61
C LEU A 98 -4.30 -22.36 6.13
N THR A 99 -5.50 -22.07 6.65
CA THR A 99 -5.86 -22.20 8.08
C THR A 99 -5.01 -21.36 9.05
N VAL A 100 -4.43 -20.27 8.57
CA VAL A 100 -3.65 -19.33 9.38
C VAL A 100 -4.58 -18.24 9.93
N PRO A 101 -4.65 -18.04 11.26
CA PRO A 101 -5.44 -16.94 11.84
C PRO A 101 -4.75 -15.61 11.53
N VAL A 102 -5.45 -14.66 10.89
CA VAL A 102 -4.87 -13.38 10.47
C VAL A 102 -5.69 -12.21 10.99
N SER A 103 -5.01 -11.24 11.57
CA SER A 103 -5.53 -9.90 11.87
C SER A 103 -4.86 -8.89 10.93
N VAL A 104 -5.65 -8.17 10.14
CA VAL A 104 -5.13 -7.21 9.16
C VAL A 104 -5.13 -5.81 9.77
N PHE A 105 -3.98 -5.15 9.84
CA PHE A 105 -3.82 -3.78 10.32
C PHE A 105 -3.28 -2.89 9.20
N CYS A 106 -4.03 -1.84 8.85
CA CYS A 106 -3.60 -0.80 7.90
C CYS A 106 -3.26 0.51 8.63
N ASN A 107 -1.99 0.75 8.93
CA ASN A 107 -1.56 1.93 9.69
C ASN A 107 -1.43 3.22 8.84
N ASN A 108 -2.11 3.32 7.69
CA ASN A 108 -2.09 4.56 6.93
C ASN A 108 -3.04 5.58 7.57
N MET A 109 -2.48 6.58 8.25
CA MET A 109 -3.21 7.71 8.84
C MET A 109 -4.09 8.43 7.80
N ALA A 110 -3.63 8.59 6.56
CA ALA A 110 -4.44 9.18 5.49
C ALA A 110 -5.65 8.29 5.15
N ALA A 111 -5.45 6.96 5.06
CA ALA A 111 -6.55 6.01 4.88
C ALA A 111 -7.56 6.06 6.03
N LEU A 112 -7.09 6.15 7.27
CA LEU A 112 -7.93 6.28 8.48
C LEU A 112 -8.70 7.60 8.50
N HIS A 113 -8.06 8.71 8.20
CA HIS A 113 -8.69 10.04 8.16
C HIS A 113 -9.73 10.14 7.04
N ILE A 114 -9.46 9.54 5.87
CA ILE A 114 -10.40 9.52 4.74
C ILE A 114 -11.55 8.54 5.01
N ALA A 115 -11.27 7.35 5.57
CA ALA A 115 -12.30 6.41 6.00
C ALA A 115 -13.22 7.00 7.08
N LYS A 116 -12.71 7.89 7.94
CA LYS A 116 -13.52 8.57 8.97
C LYS A 116 -14.26 9.82 8.48
N ASN A 117 -13.82 10.48 7.40
CA ASN A 117 -14.45 11.71 6.91
C ASN A 117 -15.61 11.42 5.93
N SER A 118 -16.86 11.50 6.41
CA SER A 118 -18.08 11.30 5.61
C SER A 118 -18.46 12.49 4.73
N VAL A 119 -17.74 13.62 4.81
CA VAL A 119 -18.24 14.94 4.40
C VAL A 119 -17.86 15.38 2.97
N PHE A 120 -17.05 14.62 2.22
CA PHE A 120 -16.77 14.97 0.81
C PHE A 120 -17.84 14.42 -0.14
N HIS A 121 -19.00 15.07 -0.13
CA HIS A 121 -20.04 14.91 -1.16
C HIS A 121 -19.84 15.92 -2.30
N GLU A 122 -19.93 15.41 -3.54
CA GLU A 122 -20.49 16.05 -4.76
C GLU A 122 -19.70 15.94 -6.08
N ARG A 123 -18.40 15.58 -6.14
CA ARG A 123 -17.69 15.63 -7.46
C ARG A 123 -16.81 14.44 -7.88
N THR A 124 -16.86 13.28 -7.24
CA THR A 124 -16.02 12.14 -7.67
C THR A 124 -16.67 10.77 -7.45
N LYS A 125 -17.65 10.41 -8.28
CA LYS A 125 -18.28 9.06 -8.29
C LYS A 125 -17.28 7.90 -8.33
N HIS A 126 -16.17 8.03 -9.06
CA HIS A 126 -15.16 6.96 -9.14
C HIS A 126 -14.28 6.83 -7.88
N ILE A 127 -14.17 7.90 -7.09
CA ILE A 127 -13.50 7.84 -5.77
C ILE A 127 -14.49 7.28 -4.73
N GLU A 128 -15.77 7.59 -4.87
CA GLU A 128 -16.84 7.18 -3.95
C GLU A 128 -17.02 5.66 -3.86
N VAL A 129 -17.05 4.94 -5.00
CA VAL A 129 -17.16 3.47 -5.01
C VAL A 129 -15.95 2.82 -4.36
N ASP A 130 -14.75 3.27 -4.74
CA ASP A 130 -13.53 2.81 -4.10
C ASP A 130 -13.58 3.11 -2.59
N CYS A 131 -14.16 4.26 -2.19
CA CYS A 131 -14.15 4.76 -0.81
C CYS A 131 -15.02 3.87 0.06
N HIS A 132 -16.18 3.51 -0.46
CA HIS A 132 -17.07 2.56 0.20
C HIS A 132 -16.41 1.19 0.35
N PHE A 133 -15.74 0.68 -0.69
CA PHE A 133 -15.04 -0.61 -0.61
C PHE A 133 -13.93 -0.59 0.45
N ILE A 134 -13.06 0.43 0.41
CA ILE A 134 -11.96 0.60 1.37
C ILE A 134 -12.52 0.74 2.79
N ARG A 135 -13.55 1.58 2.99
CA ARG A 135 -14.21 1.77 4.29
C ARG A 135 -14.76 0.48 4.86
N ASN A 136 -15.50 -0.28 4.06
CA ASN A 136 -16.11 -1.53 4.53
C ASN A 136 -15.03 -2.51 4.99
N LYS A 137 -13.94 -2.65 4.22
CA LYS A 137 -12.83 -3.53 4.59
C LYS A 137 -12.03 -3.05 5.78
N LEU A 138 -11.77 -1.75 5.89
CA LEU A 138 -11.14 -1.20 7.08
C LEU A 138 -12.03 -1.37 8.32
N ALA A 139 -13.35 -1.21 8.22
CA ALA A 139 -14.26 -1.45 9.33
C ALA A 139 -14.28 -2.92 9.79
N GLU A 140 -14.20 -3.87 8.85
CA GLU A 140 -14.08 -5.31 9.16
C GLU A 140 -12.75 -5.66 9.84
N TRP A 141 -11.68 -4.94 9.55
CA TRP A 141 -10.32 -5.24 10.05
C TRP A 141 -9.92 -4.49 11.32
N PHE A 142 -10.58 -3.37 11.63
CA PHE A 142 -10.29 -2.49 12.77
C PHE A 142 -11.31 -2.57 13.91
N LEU A 143 -12.20 -3.56 13.90
CA LEU A 143 -13.03 -3.98 15.04
C LEU A 143 -12.38 -5.18 15.73
#